data_AF-A0A5K0WI21-F1
#
_entry.id   AF-A0A5K0WI21-F1
#
_cell.length_a   1.000
_cell.length_b   1.000
_cell.length_c   1.000
_cell.angle_alpha   90.00
_cell.angle_beta   90.00
_cell.angle_gamma   90.00
#
_symmetry.space_group_name_H-M   'P 1'
#
loop_
_entity.id
_entity.type
_entity.pdbx_description
1 polymer ?
#
loop_
_entity_poly.entity_id
_entity_poly.type
_entity_poly.pdbx_seq_one_letter_code
_entity_poly.pdbx_strand_id
1 'polypeptide(L)' 'SLMSRYNVQGFPTILVFGADKDSPYPYEGERAASAIERFAIEQLETIVQPVEVNELTSP' A
#
# COMPACT_ATOMS: atom_id res chain seq x y z
N SER A 1 6.58 -21.56 6.58
CA SER A 1 7.57 -20.46 6.55
C SER A 1 6.88 -19.19 6.07
N LEU A 2 7.51 -18.01 6.21
CA LEU A 2 6.94 -16.75 5.69
C LEU A 2 6.78 -16.77 4.17
N MET A 3 7.72 -17.38 3.43
CA MET A 3 7.64 -17.50 1.98
C MET A 3 6.37 -18.23 1.53
N SER A 4 6.04 -19.37 2.14
CA SER A 4 4.81 -20.10 1.80
C SER A 4 3.55 -19.33 2.16
N ARG A 5 3.55 -18.57 3.28
CA ARG A 5 2.38 -17.77 3.68
C ARG A 5 2.04 -16.70 2.65
N TYR A 6 3.04 -16.06 2.07
CA TYR A 6 2.87 -14.95 1.12
C TYR A 6 3.18 -15.33 -0.32
N ASN A 7 3.20 -16.62 -0.64
CA ASN A 7 3.44 -17.16 -1.98
C ASN A 7 4.70 -16.59 -2.68
N VAL A 8 5.79 -16.41 -1.94
CA VAL A 8 7.08 -15.97 -2.51
C VAL A 8 7.72 -17.16 -3.24
N GLN A 9 7.85 -17.06 -4.57
CA GLN A 9 8.34 -18.13 -5.45
C GLN A 9 9.80 -17.97 -5.86
N GLY A 10 10.42 -16.82 -5.59
CA GLY A 10 11.79 -16.52 -5.97
C GLY A 10 12.27 -15.21 -5.35
N PHE A 11 13.51 -14.85 -5.64
CA PHE A 11 14.09 -13.62 -5.12
C PHE A 11 14.68 -12.73 -6.23
N PRO A 12 14.59 -11.39 -6.07
CA PRO A 12 13.87 -10.69 -5.01
C PRO A 12 12.39 -10.47 -5.36
N THR A 13 11.53 -10.43 -4.34
CA THR A 13 10.10 -10.10 -4.41
C THR A 13 9.80 -9.00 -3.40
N ILE A 14 9.10 -7.94 -3.83
CA ILE A 14 8.68 -6.84 -2.97
C ILE A 14 7.16 -6.95 -2.82
N LEU A 15 6.68 -6.99 -1.58
CA LEU A 15 5.25 -7.07 -1.26
C LEU A 15 4.82 -5.81 -0.53
N VAL A 16 3.67 -5.27 -0.92
CA VAL A 16 3.06 -4.07 -0.32
C VAL A 16 1.92 -4.51 0.57
N PHE A 17 1.99 -4.10 1.83
CA PHE A 17 0.99 -4.41 2.85
C PHE A 17 0.12 -3.17 3.10
N GLY A 18 -1.01 -3.11 2.39
CA GLY A 18 -1.98 -2.02 2.47
C GLY A 18 -2.81 -2.05 3.76
N ALA A 19 -4.03 -1.50 3.74
CA ALA A 19 -4.92 -1.51 4.90
C ALA A 19 -5.17 -2.93 5.44
N ASP A 20 -5.52 -3.85 4.54
CA ASP A 20 -5.55 -5.29 4.80
C ASP A 20 -4.12 -5.85 4.78
N LYS A 21 -3.65 -6.29 5.96
CA LYS A 21 -2.31 -6.85 6.15
C LYS A 21 -2.22 -8.34 5.81
N ASP A 22 -3.35 -9.01 5.64
CA ASP A 22 -3.41 -10.44 5.31
C ASP A 22 -3.43 -10.69 3.80
N SER A 23 -3.81 -9.68 3.01
CA SER A 23 -3.80 -9.72 1.54
C SER A 23 -2.81 -8.72 0.90
N PRO A 24 -1.49 -8.88 1.09
CA PRO A 24 -0.51 -8.05 0.40
C PRO A 24 -0.50 -8.34 -1.11
N TYR A 25 -0.01 -7.37 -1.88
CA TYR A 25 0.10 -7.48 -3.33
C TYR A 25 1.55 -7.16 -3.79
N PRO A 26 1.98 -7.67 -4.96
CA PRO A 26 3.35 -7.47 -5.42
C PRO A 26 3.59 -6.06 -5.96
N TYR A 27 4.78 -5.53 -5.70
CA TYR A 27 5.29 -4.33 -6.36
C TYR A 27 6.13 -4.73 -7.59
N GLU A 28 5.62 -4.41 -8.77
CA GLU A 28 6.24 -4.71 -10.07
C GLU A 28 6.90 -3.49 -10.73
N GLY A 29 7.03 -2.38 -9.99
CA GLY A 29 7.66 -1.15 -10.48
C GLY A 29 9.20 -1.17 -10.44
N GLU A 30 9.81 -0.04 -10.78
CA GLU A 30 11.27 0.12 -10.76
C GLU A 30 11.83 -0.04 -9.33
N ARG A 31 12.92 -0.79 -9.20
CA ARG A 31 13.56 -1.07 -7.90
C ARG A 31 14.54 0.02 -7.45
N ALA A 32 14.35 1.24 -7.96
CA ALA A 32 15.07 2.43 -7.53
C ALA A 32 14.37 3.03 -6.30
N ALA A 33 15.15 3.57 -5.35
CA ALA A 33 14.60 4.12 -4.11
C ALA A 33 13.52 5.20 -4.35
N SER A 34 13.75 6.09 -5.33
CA SER A 34 12.80 7.16 -5.69
C SER A 34 11.49 6.64 -6.29
N ALA A 35 11.52 5.52 -7.01
CA ALA A 35 10.31 4.89 -7.57
C ALA A 35 9.48 4.20 -6.48
N ILE A 36 10.14 3.56 -5.50
CA ILE A 36 9.49 2.95 -4.34
C ILE A 36 8.86 4.02 -3.45
N GLU A 37 9.58 5.13 -3.20
CA GLU A 37 9.07 6.28 -2.44
C GLU A 37 7.79 6.84 -3.05
N ARG A 38 7.82 7.17 -4.35
CA ARG A 38 6.67 7.72 -5.06
C ARG A 38 5.48 6.78 -5.00
N PHE A 39 5.72 5.49 -5.28
CA PHE A 39 4.69 4.48 -5.21
C PHE A 39 4.05 4.41 -3.81
N ALA A 40 4.85 4.45 -2.75
CA ALA A 40 4.34 4.41 -1.39
C ALA A 40 3.43 5.62 -1.06
N ILE A 41 3.79 6.82 -1.52
CA ILE A 41 2.98 8.03 -1.34
C ILE A 41 1.64 7.90 -2.06
N GLU A 42 1.65 7.47 -3.33
CA GLU A 42 0.43 7.24 -4.11
C GLU A 42 -0.51 6.24 -3.43
N GLN A 43 0.04 5.15 -2.87
CA GLN A 43 -0.78 4.18 -2.13
C GLN A 43 -1.40 4.75 -0.86
N LEU A 44 -0.69 5.61 -0.12
CA LEU A 44 -1.24 6.25 1.08
C LEU A 44 -2.43 7.15 0.76
N GLU A 45 -2.37 7.91 -0.34
CA GLU A 45 -3.48 8.76 -0.78
C GLU A 45 -4.75 7.96 -1.07
N THR A 46 -4.62 6.74 -1.61
CA THR A 46 -5.77 5.86 -1.87
C THR A 46 -6.42 5.28 -0.60
N ILE A 47 -5.69 5.26 0.52
CA ILE A 47 -6.16 4.69 1.80
C ILE A 47 -6.92 5.73 2.63
N VAL A 48 -6.64 7.02 2.43
CA VAL A 48 -7.35 8.10 3.11
C VAL A 48 -8.71 8.27 2.44
N GLN A 49 -9.77 7.72 3.05
CA GLN A 49 -11.14 8.07 2.66
C GLN A 49 -11.31 9.60 2.73
N PRO A 50 -12.08 10.23 1.81
CA PRO A 50 -12.36 11.66 1.90
C PRO A 50 -12.90 11.96 3.29
N VAL A 51 -12.25 12.88 4.01
CA VAL A 51 -12.71 13.33 5.32
C VAL A 51 -14.15 13.81 5.14
N GLU A 52 -15.10 13.15 5.79
CA GLU A 52 -16.50 13.59 5.80
C GLU A 52 -16.53 14.97 6.48
N VAL A 53 -16.73 16.02 5.67
CA VAL A 53 -16.83 17.39 6.17
C VAL A 53 -18.17 17.53 6.89
N ASN A 54 -18.15 17.36 8.22
CA ASN A 54 -19.29 17.73 9.05
C ASN A 54 -19.39 19.26 9.07
N GLU A 55 -20.19 19.82 8.17
CA GLU A 55 -20.49 21.25 8.21
C GLU A 55 -21.17 21.60 9.53
N LEU A 56 -20.54 22.48 10.30
CA LEU A 56 -21.15 23.09 11.48
C LEU A 56 -22.12 24.18 11.01
N THR A 57 -23.21 23.79 10.34
CA THR A 57 -24.31 24.72 10.06
C THR A 57 -25.51 24.33 10.92
N SER A 58 -25.62 24.95 12.09
CA SER A 58 -26.90 25.14 12.77
C SER A 58 -26.82 26.42 13.61
N PRO A 59 -27.64 27.44 13.31
CA PRO A 59 -27.90 28.58 14.21
C PRO A 59 -28.66 28.14 15.47
#